data_AF-A0ABD2ZDM9-F1
#
_entry.id   AF-A0ABD2ZDM9-F1
#
_cell.length_a   1.000
_cell.length_b   1.000
_cell.length_c   1.000
_cell.angle_alpha   90.00
_cell.angle_beta   90.00
_cell.angle_gamma   90.00
#
_symmetry.space_group_name_H-M   'P 1'
#
loop_
_entity.id
_entity.type
_entity.pdbx_description
1 polymer ?
#
loop_
_entity_poly.entity_id
_entity_poly.type
_entity_poly.pdbx_seq_one_letter_code
_entity_poly.pdbx_strand_id
1 'polypeptide(L)'
;MKYPKFKEVQFHNWYDIFSGNPIRKFCSKLKALKAGLKEFDKEFYGSTPNKVQQLKRYLEQIQKDLQNHPYEIHLQQVEKKCMVQYAEMILAKEMLAKDKARIQWLKEGDRNTRFYHRTIKSHQTRNMILTLLDNNGGRI
;
A
#
# COMPACT_ATOMS: atom_id res chain seq x y z
N MET A 1 7.43 10.23 14.23
CA MET A 1 8.22 9.36 13.34
C MET A 1 7.55 8.00 13.28
N LYS A 2 6.80 7.67 12.22
CA LYS A 2 5.72 6.63 12.29
C LYS A 2 6.10 5.19 11.94
N TYR A 3 7.32 4.86 11.50
CA TYR A 3 7.66 3.48 11.10
C TYR A 3 9.10 3.09 11.49
N PRO A 4 9.30 2.40 12.63
CA PRO A 4 10.63 1.96 13.11
C PRO A 4 11.35 1.02 12.13
N LYS A 5 10.60 0.05 11.55
CA LYS A 5 11.12 -0.89 10.54
C LYS A 5 11.65 -0.21 9.27
N PHE A 6 11.15 0.98 8.93
CA PHE A 6 11.67 1.75 7.79
C PHE A 6 13.12 2.18 8.02
N LYS A 7 13.47 2.57 9.25
CA LYS A 7 14.86 2.91 9.61
C LYS A 7 15.75 1.68 9.54
N GLU A 8 15.28 0.51 9.99
CA GLU A 8 16.04 -0.75 9.92
C GLU A 8 16.37 -1.14 8.47
N VAL A 9 15.38 -1.07 7.57
CA VAL A 9 15.59 -1.32 6.13
C VAL A 9 16.56 -0.30 5.51
N GLN A 10 16.51 0.96 5.95
CA GLN A 10 17.44 2.01 5.50
C GLN A 10 18.87 1.76 6.01
N PHE A 11 19.03 1.41 7.28
CA PHE A 11 20.34 1.15 7.89
C PHE A 11 21.00 -0.10 7.31
N HIS A 12 20.27 -1.20 7.16
CA HIS A 12 20.86 -2.44 6.64
C HIS A 12 21.34 -2.29 5.19
N ASN A 13 20.57 -1.64 4.32
CA ASN A 13 20.90 -1.55 2.88
C ASN A 13 21.88 -0.42 2.53
N TRP A 14 22.01 0.62 3.37
CA TRP A 14 22.87 1.78 3.08
C TRP A 14 24.33 1.59 3.48
N TYR A 15 24.59 0.72 4.48
CA TYR A 15 25.92 0.45 5.03
C TYR A 15 26.59 -0.80 4.43
N ASP A 16 25.92 -1.52 3.54
CA ASP A 16 26.54 -2.63 2.81
C ASP A 16 27.77 -2.18 1.99
N ILE A 17 28.78 -3.04 1.95
CA ILE A 17 30.06 -2.78 1.29
C ILE A 17 29.89 -3.06 -0.21
N PHE A 18 29.83 -2.00 -1.01
CA PHE A 18 29.78 -2.10 -2.47
C PHE A 18 31.16 -1.86 -3.08
N SER A 19 31.56 -2.68 -4.06
CA SER A 19 32.81 -2.54 -4.81
C SER A 19 32.63 -1.76 -6.11
N GLY A 20 33.65 -0.99 -6.52
CA GLY A 20 33.67 -0.20 -7.75
C GLY A 20 33.93 1.30 -7.52
N ASN A 21 33.77 2.11 -8.58
CA ASN A 21 33.91 3.56 -8.48
C ASN A 21 32.78 4.18 -7.63
N PRO A 22 32.94 5.42 -7.12
CA PRO A 22 31.96 6.05 -6.24
C PRO A 22 30.53 6.10 -6.81
N ILE A 23 30.39 6.32 -8.12
CA ILE A 23 29.11 6.35 -8.82
C ILE A 23 28.45 4.97 -8.79
N ARG A 24 29.20 3.91 -9.08
CA ARG A 24 28.71 2.53 -9.05
C ARG A 24 28.36 2.09 -7.63
N LYS A 25 29.14 2.48 -6.62
CA LYS A 25 28.80 2.28 -5.20
C LYS A 25 27.47 2.95 -4.86
N PHE A 26 27.27 4.20 -5.28
CA PHE A 26 26.03 4.93 -5.06
C PHE A 26 24.82 4.29 -5.76
N CYS A 27 24.95 3.92 -7.03
CA CYS A 27 23.90 3.24 -7.77
C CYS A 27 23.52 1.88 -7.15
N SER A 28 24.51 1.11 -6.68
CA SER A 28 24.26 -0.16 -6.00
C SER A 28 23.54 0.03 -4.66
N LYS A 29 23.92 1.04 -3.86
CA LYS A 29 23.19 1.43 -2.64
C LYS A 29 21.74 1.78 -2.92
N LEU A 30 21.48 2.58 -3.96
CA LEU A 30 20.12 2.93 -4.36
C LEU A 30 19.31 1.71 -4.82
N LYS A 31 19.95 0.76 -5.52
CA LYS A 31 19.29 -0.50 -5.95
C LYS A 31 18.93 -1.37 -4.74
N ALA A 32 19.84 -1.56 -3.80
CA ALA A 32 19.60 -2.33 -2.57
C ALA A 32 18.49 -1.68 -1.73
N LEU A 33 18.56 -0.37 -1.53
CA LEU A 33 17.51 0.39 -0.83
C LEU A 33 16.16 0.26 -1.53
N LYS A 34 16.11 0.37 -2.86
CA LYS A 34 14.86 0.19 -3.63
C LYS A 34 14.27 -1.20 -3.45
N ALA A 35 15.10 -2.25 -3.40
CA ALA A 35 14.64 -3.62 -3.18
C ALA A 35 14.04 -3.78 -1.76
N GLY A 36 14.77 -3.34 -0.73
CA GLY A 36 14.27 -3.37 0.66
C GLY A 36 12.98 -2.56 0.85
N LEU A 37 12.88 -1.39 0.22
CA LEU A 37 11.66 -0.58 0.26
C LEU A 37 10.47 -1.24 -0.46
N LYS A 38 10.71 -1.98 -1.54
CA LYS A 38 9.66 -2.74 -2.23
C LYS A 38 9.14 -3.88 -1.38
N GLU A 39 10.03 -4.62 -0.71
CA GLU A 39 9.62 -5.70 0.19
C GLU A 39 8.82 -5.14 1.37
N PHE A 40 9.30 -4.04 1.96
CA PHE A 40 8.56 -3.32 3.00
C PHE A 40 7.18 -2.84 2.53
N ASP A 41 7.07 -2.23 1.33
CA ASP A 41 5.77 -1.81 0.77
C ASP A 41 4.84 -3.01 0.56
N LYS A 42 5.38 -4.17 0.15
CA LYS A 42 4.61 -5.40 -0.04
C LYS A 42 4.12 -6.00 1.28
N GLU A 43 4.99 -6.13 2.28
CA GLU A 43 4.61 -6.64 3.60
C GLU A 43 3.57 -5.74 4.27
N PHE A 44 3.81 -4.42 4.25
CA PHE A 44 2.99 -3.48 5.00
C PHE A 44 1.69 -3.13 4.27
N TYR A 45 1.76 -2.91 2.95
CA TYR A 45 0.63 -2.42 2.16
C TYR A 45 0.04 -3.43 1.18
N GLY A 46 0.76 -4.51 0.86
CA GLY A 46 0.24 -5.58 -0.01
C GLY A 46 -0.98 -6.29 0.58
N SER A 47 -1.10 -6.32 1.92
CA SER A 47 -2.25 -6.91 2.61
C SER A 47 -3.41 -5.94 2.85
N THR A 48 -3.21 -4.62 2.70
CA THR A 48 -4.23 -3.60 3.02
C THR A 48 -5.50 -3.74 2.18
N PRO A 49 -5.47 -3.98 0.85
CA PRO A 49 -6.68 -4.17 0.05
C PRO A 49 -7.49 -5.39 0.50
N ASN A 50 -6.79 -6.49 0.83
CA ASN A 50 -7.42 -7.73 1.29
C ASN A 50 -8.04 -7.55 2.68
N LYS A 51 -7.36 -6.87 3.59
CA LYS A 51 -7.89 -6.55 4.93
C LYS A 51 -9.13 -5.67 4.87
N VAL A 52 -9.13 -4.64 4.01
CA VAL A 52 -10.31 -3.78 3.79
C VAL A 52 -11.48 -4.62 3.23
N GLN A 53 -11.22 -5.50 2.27
CA GLN A 53 -12.26 -6.35 1.68
C GLN A 53 -12.81 -7.38 2.68
N GLN A 54 -11.94 -7.95 3.53
CA GLN A 54 -12.34 -8.87 4.60
C GLN A 54 -13.20 -8.17 5.66
N LEU A 55 -12.78 -6.99 6.13
CA LEU A 55 -13.56 -6.19 7.08
C LEU A 55 -14.93 -5.82 6.50
N LYS A 56 -14.98 -5.45 5.21
CA LYS A 56 -16.25 -5.17 4.53
C LYS A 56 -17.19 -6.38 4.55
N ARG A 57 -16.69 -7.56 4.18
CA ARG A 57 -17.49 -8.81 4.18
C ARG A 57 -17.96 -9.18 5.58
N TYR A 58 -17.11 -8.99 6.59
CA TYR A 58 -17.46 -9.26 7.97
C TYR A 58 -18.55 -8.32 8.47
N LEU A 59 -18.45 -7.03 8.14
CA LEU A 59 -19.48 -6.02 8.44
C LEU A 59 -20.81 -6.34 7.75
N GLU A 60 -20.77 -6.72 6.46
CA GLU A 60 -21.96 -7.16 5.71
C GLU A 60 -22.63 -8.39 6.35
N GLN A 61 -21.84 -9.32 6.92
CA GLN A 61 -22.36 -10.48 7.62
C GLN A 61 -23.06 -10.09 8.92
N ILE A 62 -22.41 -9.28 9.76
CA ILE A 62 -23.00 -8.81 11.03
C ILE A 62 -24.30 -8.05 10.79
N GLN A 63 -24.36 -7.24 9.72
CA GLN A 63 -25.58 -6.52 9.35
C GLN A 63 -26.72 -7.44 8.94
N LYS A 64 -26.42 -8.54 8.24
CA LYS A 64 -27.43 -9.58 7.94
C LYS A 64 -27.89 -10.29 9.20
N ASP A 65 -26.98 -10.61 10.10
CA ASP A 65 -27.31 -11.28 11.36
C ASP A 65 -28.19 -10.37 12.24
N LEU A 66 -27.92 -9.06 12.27
CA LEU A 66 -28.77 -8.05 12.94
C LEU A 66 -30.14 -7.87 12.30
N GLN A 67 -30.27 -8.04 10.97
CA GLN A 67 -31.60 -8.02 10.33
C GLN A 67 -32.49 -9.17 10.83
N ASN A 68 -31.88 -10.33 11.10
CA ASN A 68 -32.60 -11.49 11.65
C ASN A 68 -32.80 -11.39 13.17
N HIS A 69 -31.86 -10.75 13.89
CA HIS A 69 -31.86 -10.63 15.35
C HIS A 69 -31.60 -9.18 15.82
N PRO A 70 -32.55 -8.25 15.61
CA PRO A 70 -32.32 -6.82 15.81
C PRO A 70 -32.08 -6.39 17.25
N TYR A 71 -32.49 -7.19 18.23
CA TYR A 71 -32.34 -6.89 19.66
C TYR A 71 -31.09 -7.49 20.29
N GLU A 72 -30.22 -8.15 19.51
CA GLU A 72 -28.99 -8.73 20.03
C GLU A 72 -27.93 -7.65 20.28
N ILE A 73 -27.84 -7.20 21.54
CA ILE A 73 -26.93 -6.13 21.99
C ILE A 73 -25.46 -6.46 21.64
N HIS A 74 -25.06 -7.72 21.73
CA HIS A 74 -23.70 -8.15 21.41
C HIS A 74 -23.37 -7.89 19.93
N LEU A 75 -24.26 -8.27 18.99
CA LEU A 75 -24.06 -8.01 17.56
C LEU A 75 -24.00 -6.51 17.25
N GLN A 76 -24.84 -5.69 17.89
CA GLN A 76 -24.80 -4.22 17.72
C GLN A 76 -23.44 -3.63 18.16
N GLN A 77 -22.88 -4.12 19.26
CA GLN A 77 -21.56 -3.69 19.73
C GLN A 77 -20.43 -4.11 18.78
N VAL A 78 -20.51 -5.33 18.26
CA VAL A 78 -19.54 -5.85 17.28
C VAL A 78 -19.64 -5.06 15.96
N GLU A 79 -20.84 -4.76 15.48
CA GLU A 79 -21.07 -3.93 14.29
C GLU A 79 -20.41 -2.56 14.46
N LYS A 80 -20.69 -1.88 15.58
CA LYS A 80 -20.13 -0.55 15.85
C LYS A 80 -18.61 -0.56 15.88
N LYS A 81 -17.99 -1.57 16.50
CA LYS A 81 -16.52 -1.73 16.51
C LYS A 81 -15.99 -1.98 15.09
N CYS A 82 -16.65 -2.85 14.34
CA CYS A 82 -16.24 -3.18 12.97
C CYS A 82 -16.36 -1.96 12.03
N MET A 83 -17.41 -1.16 12.18
CA MET A 83 -17.61 0.10 11.45
C MET A 83 -16.45 1.09 11.68
N VAL A 84 -16.05 1.30 12.93
CA VAL A 84 -14.93 2.19 13.28
C VAL A 84 -13.63 1.68 12.65
N GLN A 85 -13.32 0.40 12.81
CA GLN A 85 -12.12 -0.21 12.22
C GLN A 85 -12.12 -0.14 10.69
N TYR A 86 -13.28 -0.34 10.06
CA TYR A 86 -13.41 -0.22 8.61
C TYR A 86 -13.16 1.21 8.15
N ALA A 87 -13.73 2.21 8.82
CA ALA A 87 -13.52 3.62 8.51
C ALA A 87 -12.05 4.03 8.63
N GLU A 88 -11.37 3.63 9.70
CA GLU A 88 -9.92 3.87 9.89
C GLU A 88 -9.08 3.26 8.77
N MET A 89 -9.40 2.03 8.36
CA MET A 89 -8.68 1.34 7.28
C MET A 89 -8.93 1.97 5.91
N ILE A 90 -10.13 2.49 5.64
CA ILE A 90 -10.43 3.25 4.43
C ILE A 90 -9.63 4.55 4.41
N LEU A 91 -9.60 5.31 5.50
CA LEU A 91 -8.81 6.54 5.62
C LEU A 91 -7.31 6.26 5.40
N ALA A 92 -6.78 5.19 6.00
CA ALA A 92 -5.39 4.79 5.77
C ALA A 92 -5.14 4.45 4.29
N LYS A 93 -6.06 3.73 3.63
CA LYS A 93 -5.96 3.41 2.21
C LYS A 93 -5.98 4.67 1.32
N GLU A 94 -6.82 5.65 1.64
CA GLU A 94 -6.88 6.94 0.93
C GLU A 94 -5.59 7.73 1.10
N MET A 95 -5.07 7.82 2.33
CA MET A 95 -3.78 8.47 2.59
C MET A 95 -2.66 7.84 1.78
N LEU A 96 -2.60 6.50 1.74
CA LEU A 96 -1.58 5.79 0.96
C LEU A 96 -1.70 6.00 -0.53
N ALA A 97 -2.92 5.98 -1.04
CA ALA A 97 -3.14 6.25 -2.44
C ALA A 97 -2.73 7.70 -2.76
N LYS A 98 -2.92 8.66 -1.85
CA LYS A 98 -2.53 10.07 -2.01
C LYS A 98 -1.01 10.20 -2.08
N ASP A 99 -0.32 9.52 -1.18
CA ASP A 99 1.14 9.43 -1.17
C ASP A 99 1.67 8.79 -2.46
N LYS A 100 1.06 7.67 -2.90
CA LYS A 100 1.45 6.99 -4.16
C LYS A 100 1.18 7.83 -5.40
N ALA A 101 0.11 8.62 -5.40
CA ALA A 101 -0.20 9.55 -6.49
C ALA A 101 0.70 10.80 -6.49
N ARG A 102 1.50 11.03 -5.44
CA ARG A 102 2.30 12.26 -5.23
C ARG A 102 1.45 13.53 -5.30
N ILE A 103 0.18 13.44 -4.91
CA ILE A 103 -0.77 14.56 -4.95
C ILE A 103 -0.66 15.31 -3.62
N GLN A 104 0.42 16.08 -3.48
CA GLN A 104 0.57 17.06 -2.40
C GLN A 104 -0.17 18.38 -2.73
N TRP A 105 -0.61 18.58 -3.99
CA TRP A 105 -0.93 19.92 -4.53
C TRP A 105 -2.40 20.20 -4.89
N LEU A 106 -3.32 19.26 -4.77
CA LEU A 106 -4.75 19.59 -4.89
C LEU A 106 -5.32 19.86 -3.50
N LYS A 107 -4.91 21.02 -2.99
CA LYS A 107 -5.69 21.80 -2.02
C LYS A 107 -7.09 21.91 -2.62
N GLU A 108 -8.06 21.33 -1.91
CA GLU A 108 -9.50 21.54 -2.06
C GLU A 108 -10.21 20.86 -3.25
N GLY A 109 -11.08 19.90 -2.91
CA GLY A 109 -12.28 19.58 -3.69
C GLY A 109 -12.11 18.68 -4.90
N ASP A 110 -12.07 17.36 -4.69
CA ASP A 110 -13.22 16.49 -4.99
C ASP A 110 -12.88 15.03 -4.61
N ARG A 111 -13.85 14.35 -4.01
CA ARG A 111 -13.77 13.00 -3.47
C ARG A 111 -13.46 12.02 -4.60
N ASN A 112 -12.35 11.29 -4.49
CA ASN A 112 -12.15 10.00 -5.16
C ASN A 112 -12.41 10.02 -6.70
N THR A 113 -12.01 11.10 -7.38
CA THR A 113 -12.33 11.28 -8.81
C THR A 113 -11.67 10.20 -9.69
N ARG A 114 -12.34 9.86 -10.79
CA ARG A 114 -11.84 8.95 -11.83
C ARG A 114 -10.44 9.34 -12.34
N PHE A 115 -10.11 10.63 -12.28
CA PHE A 115 -8.79 11.19 -12.57
C PHE A 115 -7.71 10.59 -11.65
N TYR A 116 -7.93 10.60 -10.35
CA TYR A 116 -7.00 10.04 -9.37
C TYR A 116 -6.66 8.57 -9.64
N HIS A 117 -7.68 7.75 -9.87
CA HIS A 117 -7.49 6.34 -10.19
C HIS A 117 -6.79 6.13 -11.54
N ARG A 118 -7.04 6.99 -12.53
CA ARG A 118 -6.32 6.96 -13.82
C ARG A 118 -4.85 7.33 -13.64
N THR A 119 -4.54 8.35 -12.87
CA THR A 119 -3.16 8.78 -12.61
C THR A 119 -2.38 7.69 -11.89
N ILE A 120 -2.96 7.08 -10.84
CA ILE A 120 -2.36 5.92 -10.15
C ILE A 120 -2.12 4.76 -11.12
N LYS A 121 -3.12 4.38 -11.92
CA LYS A 121 -2.98 3.31 -12.92
C LYS A 121 -1.87 3.63 -13.92
N SER A 122 -1.80 4.86 -14.44
CA SER A 122 -0.76 5.29 -15.37
C SER A 122 0.64 5.14 -14.76
N HIS A 123 0.83 5.56 -13.50
CA HIS A 123 2.10 5.37 -12.81
C HIS A 123 2.43 3.90 -12.54
N GLN A 124 1.44 3.08 -12.20
CA GLN A 124 1.62 1.65 -12.01
C GLN A 124 2.03 0.95 -13.32
N THR A 125 1.34 1.23 -14.42
CA THR A 125 1.68 0.67 -15.75
C THR A 125 3.08 1.10 -16.18
N ARG A 126 3.45 2.37 -15.97
CA ARG A 126 4.79 2.87 -16.33
C ARG A 126 5.90 2.23 -15.49
N ASN A 127 5.60 1.82 -14.27
CA ASN A 127 6.54 1.19 -13.34
C ASN A 127 6.47 -0.35 -13.36
N MET A 128 5.55 -0.93 -14.11
CA MET A 128 5.40 -2.37 -14.28
C MET A 128 6.45 -2.88 -15.27
N ILE A 129 7.27 -3.83 -14.84
CA ILE A 129 8.19 -4.53 -15.74
C ILE A 129 7.37 -5.63 -16.42
N LEU A 130 7.02 -5.41 -17.68
CA LEU A 130 6.13 -6.29 -18.44
C LEU A 130 6.83 -7.53 -19.02
N THR A 131 8.12 -7.38 -19.36
CA THR A 131 8.93 -8.47 -19.93
C THR A 131 10.39 -8.20 -19.59
N LEU A 132 11.10 -9.27 -19.23
CA LEU A 132 12.55 -9.27 -19.15
C LEU A 132 13.06 -9.80 -20.50
N LEU A 133 14.08 -9.15 -21.06
CA LEU A 133 14.72 -9.60 -22.29
C LEU A 133 16.11 -10.12 -21.95
N ASP A 134 16.48 -11.24 -22.55
CA ASP A 134 17.86 -11.73 -22.57
C ASP A 134 18.71 -10.85 -23.50
N ASN A 135 20.03 -10.95 -23.40
CA ASN A 135 21.01 -10.23 -24.20
C ASN A 135 20.83 -10.44 -25.72
N ASN A 136 20.14 -11.52 -26.12
CA ASN A 136 19.83 -11.83 -27.52
C ASN A 136 18.42 -11.37 -27.95
N GLY A 137 17.71 -10.58 -27.13
CA GLY A 137 16.37 -10.06 -27.45
C GLY A 137 15.23 -11.07 -27.27
N GLY A 138 15.52 -12.27 -26.76
CA GLY A 138 14.52 -13.25 -26.36
C GLY A 138 13.79 -12.84 -25.08
N ARG A 139 12.48 -13.09 -25.00
CA ARG A 139 11.72 -12.90 -23.76
C ARG A 139 12.07 -13.99 -22.75
N ILE A 140 12.38 -13.58 -21.51
CA ILE A 140 12.62 -14.44 -20.35
C ILE A 140 11.32 -14.67 -19.59
#